data_AF-A0AAE8NK83-F1
#
_entry.id   AF-A0AAE8NK83-F1
#
_cell.length_a   1.000
_cell.length_b   1.000
_cell.length_c   1.000
_cell.angle_alpha   90.00
_cell.angle_beta   90.00
_cell.angle_gamma   90.00
#
_symmetry.space_group_name_H-M   'P 1'
#
loop_
_entity.id
_entity.type
_entity.pdbx_description
1 polymer ?
#
loop_
_entity_poly.entity_id
_entity_poly.type
_entity_poly.pdbx_seq_one_letter_code
_entity_poly.pdbx_strand_id
1 'polypeptide(L)' 'MMETKRQKINVTLPATMVERLEAERAALSQRAGCGMTASQTIEALLKRALANHQTDFHPVPAGN' A
#
# COMPACT_ATOMS: atom_id res chain seq x y z
N MET A 1 -19.46 -10.81 15.00
CA MET A 1 -18.91 -10.23 13.75
C MET A 1 -17.91 -9.16 14.17
N MET A 2 -16.61 -9.35 13.91
CA MET A 2 -15.61 -8.33 14.24
C MET A 2 -15.79 -7.17 13.27
N GLU A 3 -16.40 -6.10 13.75
CA GLU A 3 -16.57 -4.86 13.02
C GLU A 3 -15.17 -4.28 12.72
N THR A 4 -14.72 -4.39 11.47
CA THR A 4 -13.43 -3.86 11.03
C THR A 4 -13.51 -2.34 11.04
N LYS A 5 -13.34 -1.72 12.21
CA LYS A 5 -13.26 -0.27 12.36
C LYS A 5 -12.09 0.24 11.52
N ARG A 6 -12.41 0.82 10.35
CA ARG A 6 -11.42 1.47 9.49
C ARG A 6 -10.87 2.69 10.23
N GLN A 7 -9.59 2.65 10.58
CA GLN A 7 -8.89 3.78 11.18
C GLN A 7 -8.21 4.59 10.08
N LYS A 8 -8.34 5.92 10.13
CA LYS A 8 -7.66 6.81 9.19
C LYS A 8 -6.22 7.03 9.67
N ILE A 9 -5.25 6.67 8.85
CA ILE A 9 -3.84 6.94 9.09
C ILE A 9 -3.43 8.03 8.10
N ASN A 10 -2.80 9.11 8.58
CA ASN A 10 -2.13 10.07 7.71
C ASN A 10 -0.67 9.65 7.60
N VAL A 11 -0.23 9.35 6.37
CA VAL A 11 1.16 8.99 6.09
C VAL A 11 1.75 10.05 5.17
N THR A 12 2.96 10.50 5.51
CA THR A 12 3.76 11.34 4.63
C THR A 12 4.66 10.43 3.82
N LEU A 13 4.48 10.43 2.51
CA LEU A 13 5.26 9.62 1.56
C LEU A 13 6.03 10.56 0.62
N PRO A 14 7.21 10.15 0.13
CA PRO A 14 7.91 10.91 -0.89
C PRO A 14 7.06 11.01 -2.17
N ALA A 15 7.11 12.18 -2.83
CA ALA A 15 6.28 12.48 -4.01
C ALA A 15 6.37 11.40 -5.10
N THR A 16 7.58 10.91 -5.37
CA THR A 16 7.84 9.84 -6.35
C THR A 16 7.12 8.54 -6.03
N MET A 17 6.91 8.23 -4.74
CA MET A 17 6.16 7.04 -4.32
C MET A 17 4.66 7.25 -4.46
N VAL A 18 4.16 8.47 -4.19
CA VAL A 18 2.75 8.84 -4.42
C VAL A 18 2.41 8.76 -5.90
N GLU A 19 3.29 9.26 -6.77
CA GLU A 19 3.12 9.17 -8.23
C GLU A 19 3.07 7.72 -8.72
N ARG A 20 3.95 6.86 -8.18
CA ARG A 20 3.92 5.42 -8.49
C ARG A 20 2.64 4.74 -8.00
N LEU A 21 2.14 5.10 -6.82
CA LEU A 21 0.88 4.58 -6.28
C LEU A 21 -0.31 4.97 -7.17
N GLU A 22 -0.35 6.20 -7.66
CA GLU A 22 -1.38 6.67 -8.59
C GLU A 22 -1.29 5.95 -9.94
N ALA A 23 -0.07 5.71 -10.46
CA ALA A 23 0.13 4.95 -11.68
C ALA A 23 -0.31 3.49 -11.54
N GLU A 24 0.03 2.82 -10.42
CA GLU A 24 -0.44 1.46 -10.12
C GLU A 24 -1.95 1.41 -9.96
N ARG A 25 -2.56 2.41 -9.30
CA ARG A 25 -4.01 2.54 -9.21
C ARG A 25 -4.65 2.66 -10.58
N ALA A 26 -4.12 3.50 -11.45
CA ALA A 26 -4.64 3.67 -12.80
C ALA A 26 -4.55 2.37 -13.61
N ALA A 27 -3.44 1.63 -13.49
CA ALA A 27 -3.25 0.35 -14.14
C ALA A 27 -4.19 -0.74 -13.58
N LEU A 28 -4.33 -0.82 -12.25
CA LEU A 28 -5.23 -1.77 -11.58
C LEU A 28 -6.69 -1.48 -11.88
N SER A 29 -7.09 -0.20 -11.87
CA SER A 29 -8.45 0.22 -12.19
C SER A 29 -8.84 -0.13 -13.63
N GLN A 30 -7.91 0.02 -14.58
CA GLN A 30 -8.12 -0.39 -15.96
C GLN A 30 -8.26 -1.91 -16.10
N ARG A 31 -7.41 -2.68 -15.42
CA ARG A 31 -7.42 -4.16 -15.47
C ARG A 31 -8.63 -4.77 -14.76
N ALA A 32 -9.06 -4.19 -13.65
CA ALA A 32 -10.17 -4.69 -12.86
C ALA A 32 -11.54 -4.30 -13.44
N GLY A 33 -11.59 -3.42 -14.45
CA GLY A 33 -12.84 -2.94 -15.06
C GLY A 33 -13.74 -2.17 -14.10
N CYS A 34 -13.25 -1.82 -12.90
CA CYS A 34 -13.99 -1.16 -11.85
C CYS A 34 -13.12 -0.09 -11.22
N GLY A 35 -13.68 1.11 -11.03
CA GLY A 35 -13.00 2.26 -10.47
C GLY A 35 -12.50 2.00 -9.05
N MET A 36 -11.23 1.62 -8.89
CA MET A 36 -10.64 1.46 -7.56
C MET A 36 -10.34 2.82 -6.95
N THR A 37 -10.83 3.05 -5.73
CA THR A 37 -10.43 4.21 -4.95
C THR A 37 -8.97 4.07 -4.51
N ALA A 38 -8.29 5.20 -4.25
CA ALA A 38 -6.93 5.19 -3.74
C ALA A 38 -6.83 4.38 -2.44
N SER A 39 -7.80 4.53 -1.53
CA SER A 39 -7.85 3.78 -0.27
C SER A 39 -7.95 2.27 -0.47
N GLN A 40 -8.75 1.79 -1.44
CA GLN A 40 -8.84 0.36 -1.75
C GLN A 40 -7.54 -0.18 -2.36
N THR A 41 -6.91 0.61 -3.22
CA THR A 41 -5.63 0.25 -3.84
C THR A 41 -4.54 0.17 -2.78
N ILE A 42 -4.45 1.18 -1.90
CA ILE A 42 -3.51 1.23 -0.78
C ILE A 42 -3.79 0.07 0.19
N GLU A 43 -5.05 -0.22 0.52
CA GLU A 43 -5.40 -1.35 1.39
C GLU A 43 -4.95 -2.69 0.78
N ALA A 44 -5.15 -2.91 -0.52
CA ALA A 44 -4.72 -4.13 -1.21
C ALA A 44 -3.20 -4.25 -1.27
N LEU A 45 -2.49 -3.14 -1.56
CA LEU A 45 -1.03 -3.09 -1.58
C LEU A 45 -0.43 -3.32 -0.20
N LEU A 46 -0.98 -2.69 0.84
CA LEU A 46 -0.57 -2.89 2.24
C LEU A 46 -0.85 -4.33 2.69
N LYS A 47 -2.03 -4.89 2.37
CA LYS A 47 -2.32 -6.30 2.64
C LYS A 47 -1.32 -7.24 1.96
N ARG A 48 -0.96 -6.97 0.71
CA ARG A 48 0.05 -7.74 -0.04
C ARG A 48 1.43 -7.63 0.61
N ALA A 49 1.85 -6.42 0.99
CA ALA A 49 3.13 -6.18 1.63
C ALA A 49 3.21 -6.83 3.03
N LEU A 50 2.16 -6.69 3.86
CA LEU A 50 2.06 -7.30 5.18
C LEU A 50 1.90 -8.82 5.14
N ALA A 51 1.35 -9.39 4.06
CA ALA A 51 1.35 -10.85 3.88
C ALA A 51 2.74 -11.38 3.49
N ASN A 52 3.52 -10.58 2.76
CA ASN A 52 4.87 -10.91 2.33
C ASN A 52 5.92 -10.38 3.31
N HIS A 53 5.94 -10.92 4.54
CA HIS A 53 6.93 -10.61 5.58
C HIS A 53 8.40 -10.97 5.23
N GLN A 54 8.68 -11.46 4.02
CA GLN A 54 9.99 -12.01 3.64
C GLN A 54 10.92 -11.03 2.90
N THR A 55 10.47 -9.85 2.45
CA THR A 55 11.28 -9.04 1.51
C THR A 55 11.74 -7.65 1.97
N ASP A 56 11.24 -7.06 3.06
CA ASP A 56 11.46 -5.62 3.29
C ASP A 56 12.19 -5.23 4.58
N PHE A 57 12.28 -6.09 5.58
CA PHE A 57 13.04 -5.78 6.81
C PHE A 57 14.36 -6.55 6.81
N HIS A 58 15.32 -6.09 6.02
CA HIS A 58 16.71 -6.37 6.33
C HIS A 58 17.05 -5.52 7.56
N PRO A 59 17.28 -6.10 8.76
CA PRO A 59 17.83 -5.32 9.85
C PRO A 59 19.18 -4.80 9.36
N VAL A 60 19.27 -3.49 9.08
CA VAL A 60 20.56 -2.86 8.89
C VAL A 60 21.24 -2.97 10.26
N PRO A 61 22.34 -3.73 10.41
CA PRO A 61 23.04 -3.75 11.69
C PRO A 61 23.43 -2.32 12.02
N ALA A 62 23.03 -1.85 13.20
CA ALA A 62 23.54 -0.59 13.74
C ALA A 62 25.07 -0.70 13.70
N GLY A 63 25.70 0.21 12.95
CA GLY A 63 27.10 0.11 12.53
C GLY A 63 28.07 -0.10 13.69
N ASN A 64 29.23 -0.66 13.35
CA ASN A 64 30.43 -0.68 14.19
C ASN A 64 31.36 0.47 13.80
#